data_AF-A0A7J4DPA4-F1
#
_entry.id   AF-A0A7J4DPA4-F1
#
_cell.length_a   1.000
_cell.length_b   1.000
_cell.length_c   1.000
_cell.angle_alpha   90.00
_cell.angle_beta   90.00
_cell.angle_gamma   90.00
#
_symmetry.space_group_name_H-M   'P 1'
#
loop_
_entity.id
_entity.type
_entity.pdbx_description
1 polymer ?
#
loop_
_entity_poly.entity_id
_entity_poly.type
_entity_poly.pdbx_seq_one_letter_code
_entity_poly.pdbx_strand_id
1 'polypeptide(L)'
;MRVEILFFVYILSTSFIAGIIGSLLGLGGGIILVPALTILFDMPIHEAIGLSFIGVLVNSSSSSLVYIKNGITDIRLSSILEIGAAIGSIIGAYTALLMESNI
;
A
#
# COMPACT_ATOMS: atom_id res chain seq x y z
N MET A 1 -13.73 26.68 -5.87
CA MET A 1 -12.44 26.80 -6.60
C MET A 1 -11.22 26.84 -5.68
N ARG A 2 -11.05 27.79 -4.75
CA ARG A 2 -9.85 27.80 -3.85
C ARG A 2 -9.77 26.61 -2.88
N VAL A 3 -10.89 26.17 -2.34
CA VAL A 3 -10.94 25.05 -1.37
C VAL A 3 -10.54 23.72 -2.03
N GLU A 4 -10.93 23.49 -3.28
CA GLU A 4 -10.58 22.26 -4.00
C GLU A 4 -9.09 22.16 -4.33
N ILE A 5 -8.45 23.30 -4.63
CA ILE A 5 -7.01 23.34 -4.88
C ILE A 5 -6.24 22.99 -3.60
N LEU A 6 -6.66 23.53 -2.46
CA LEU A 6 -6.03 23.22 -1.17
C LEU A 6 -6.18 21.74 -0.81
N PHE A 7 -7.36 21.17 -1.06
CA PHE A 7 -7.63 19.75 -0.85
C PHE A 7 -6.71 18.87 -1.71
N PHE A 8 -6.58 19.18 -3.00
CA PHE A 8 -5.68 18.45 -3.90
C PHE A 8 -4.22 18.54 -3.47
N VAL A 9 -3.76 19.73 -3.07
CA VAL A 9 -2.39 19.94 -2.56
C VAL A 9 -2.15 19.13 -1.29
N TYR A 10 -3.15 19.05 -0.41
CA TYR A 10 -3.04 18.28 0.83
C TYR A 10 -2.92 16.77 0.56
N ILE A 11 -3.77 16.22 -0.30
CA ILE A 11 -3.68 14.81 -0.76
C ILE A 11 -2.33 14.52 -1.41
N LEU A 12 -1.89 15.41 -2.30
CA LEU A 12 -0.64 15.22 -3.02
C LEU A 12 0.55 15.20 -2.04
N SER A 13 0.55 16.11 -1.07
CA SER A 13 1.62 16.22 -0.08
C SER A 13 1.67 14.99 0.84
N THR A 14 0.52 14.56 1.37
CA THR A 14 0.45 13.37 2.24
C THR A 14 0.84 12.11 1.47
N SER A 15 0.36 11.95 0.23
CA SER A 15 0.68 10.80 -0.62
C SER A 15 2.15 10.76 -1.02
N PHE A 16 2.75 11.92 -1.28
CA PHE A 16 4.17 12.02 -1.60
C PHE A 16 5.06 11.61 -0.42
N ILE A 17 4.75 12.11 0.79
CA ILE A 17 5.47 11.73 2.01
C ILE A 17 5.29 10.24 2.31
N ALA A 18 4.05 9.74 2.20
CA ALA A 18 3.74 8.33 2.38
C ALA A 18 4.48 7.44 1.37
N GLY A 19 4.60 7.89 0.11
CA GLY A 19 5.35 7.21 -0.94
C GLY A 19 6.84 7.14 -0.63
N ILE A 20 7.45 8.25 -0.23
CA ILE A 20 8.87 8.30 0.17
C ILE A 20 9.13 7.33 1.32
N ILE A 21 8.40 7.49 2.43
CA ILE A 21 8.58 6.64 3.61
C ILE A 21 8.29 5.17 3.27
N GLY A 22 7.21 4.92 2.53
CA GLY A 22 6.82 3.59 2.08
C GLY A 22 7.84 2.90 1.19
N SER A 23 8.49 3.66 0.30
CA SER A 23 9.54 3.15 -0.60
C SER A 23 10.82 2.80 0.17
N LEU A 24 11.24 3.69 1.08
CA LEU A 24 12.43 3.49 1.92
C LEU A 24 12.30 2.27 2.83
N LEU A 25 11.10 2.07 3.40
CA LEU A 25 10.83 0.93 4.28
C LEU A 25 10.53 -0.37 3.51
N GLY A 26 10.26 -0.30 2.21
CA GLY A 26 9.86 -1.46 1.39
C GLY A 26 8.45 -1.98 1.70
N LEU A 27 7.59 -1.16 2.33
CA LEU A 27 6.22 -1.52 2.74
C LEU A 27 5.14 -0.99 1.77
N GLY A 28 5.55 -0.26 0.72
CA GLY A 28 4.67 0.27 -0.32
C GLY A 28 3.82 1.48 0.09
N GLY A 29 3.87 1.92 1.36
CA GLY A 29 3.22 3.16 1.82
C GLY A 29 1.74 3.03 2.20
N GLY A 30 1.15 1.85 2.04
CA GLY A 30 -0.25 1.57 2.38
C GLY A 30 -0.56 1.76 3.87
N ILE A 31 0.41 1.44 4.74
CA ILE A 31 0.32 1.65 6.19
C ILE A 31 0.06 3.12 6.55
N ILE A 32 0.53 4.05 5.71
CA ILE A 32 0.31 5.49 5.90
C ILE A 32 -0.92 5.95 5.11
N LEU A 33 -1.08 5.48 3.86
CA LEU A 33 -2.16 5.90 2.98
C LEU A 33 -3.55 5.50 3.49
N VAL A 34 -3.74 4.28 4.00
CA VAL A 34 -5.05 3.84 4.52
C VAL A 34 -5.54 4.73 5.67
N PRO A 35 -4.80 4.91 6.78
CA PRO A 35 -5.25 5.79 7.86
C PRO A 35 -5.29 7.26 7.42
N ALA A 36 -4.43 7.69 6.49
CA ALA A 36 -4.52 9.04 5.94
C ALA A 36 -5.87 9.24 5.23
N LEU A 37 -6.27 8.33 4.34
CA LEU A 37 -7.54 8.40 3.61
C LEU A 37 -8.76 8.25 4.53
N THR A 38 -8.71 7.35 5.50
CA THR A 38 -9.84 7.13 6.41
C THR A 38 -10.00 8.25 7.44
N ILE A 39 -8.91 8.72 8.07
CA ILE A 39 -8.99 9.68 9.19
C ILE A 39 -8.98 11.13 8.70
N LEU A 40 -8.14 11.47 7.71
CA LEU A 40 -8.00 12.86 7.26
C LEU A 40 -9.03 13.22 6.19
N PHE A 41 -9.45 12.25 5.39
CA PHE A 41 -10.35 12.47 4.25
C PHE A 41 -11.74 11.85 4.45
N ASP A 42 -11.99 11.22 5.61
CA ASP A 42 -13.27 10.62 6.01
C ASP A 42 -13.80 9.62 4.97
N MET A 43 -12.88 8.95 4.26
CA MET A 43 -13.22 7.98 3.22
C MET A 43 -13.64 6.65 3.86
N PRO A 44 -14.69 5.97 3.36
CA PRO A 44 -15.04 4.64 3.83
C PRO A 44 -13.84 3.69 3.76
N ILE A 45 -13.58 2.96 4.83
CA ILE A 45 -12.36 2.15 4.96
C ILE A 45 -12.19 1.13 3.82
N HIS A 46 -13.29 0.57 3.33
CA HIS A 46 -13.29 -0.37 2.22
C HIS A 46 -12.77 0.28 0.92
N GLU A 47 -13.17 1.52 0.64
CA GLU A 47 -12.72 2.27 -0.52
C GLU A 47 -11.27 2.76 -0.35
N ALA A 48 -10.92 3.22 0.86
CA ALA A 48 -9.57 3.66 1.20
C ALA A 48 -8.53 2.54 1.01
N ILE A 49 -8.87 1.31 1.41
CA ILE A 49 -8.03 0.14 1.19
C ILE A 49 -7.80 -0.06 -0.31
N GLY A 50 -8.87 -0.09 -1.12
CA GLY A 50 -8.77 -0.27 -2.58
C GLY A 50 -7.93 0.81 -3.27
N LEU A 51 -8.14 2.08 -2.93
CA LEU A 51 -7.39 3.20 -3.50
C LEU A 51 -5.90 3.16 -3.11
N SER A 52 -5.62 2.88 -1.83
CA SER A 52 -4.24 2.78 -1.35
C SER A 52 -3.46 1.65 -2.02
N PHE A 53 -4.15 0.56 -2.38
CA PHE A 53 -3.52 -0.62 -2.98
C PHE A 53 -2.86 -0.30 -4.33
N ILE A 54 -3.48 0.55 -5.14
CA ILE A 54 -2.89 1.00 -6.41
C ILE A 54 -1.55 1.70 -6.16
N GLY A 55 -1.51 2.60 -5.16
CA GLY A 55 -0.28 3.29 -4.77
C GLY A 55 0.79 2.33 -4.27
N VAL A 56 0.41 1.37 -3.43
CA VAL A 56 1.30 0.31 -2.92
C VAL A 56 1.90 -0.51 -4.05
N LEU A 57 1.10 -0.94 -5.03
CA LEU A 57 1.59 -1.71 -6.17
C LEU A 57 2.66 -0.97 -6.97
N VAL A 58 2.40 0.29 -7.33
CA VAL A 58 3.34 1.11 -8.10
C VAL A 58 4.61 1.40 -7.28
N ASN A 59 4.45 1.75 -6.01
CA ASN A 59 5.55 2.12 -5.13
C ASN A 59 6.47 0.93 -4.86
N SER A 60 5.91 -0.21 -4.43
CA SER A 60 6.66 -1.43 -4.13
C SER A 60 7.37 -1.99 -5.36
N SER A 61 6.73 -1.97 -6.53
CA SER A 61 7.37 -2.41 -7.78
C SER A 61 8.54 -1.50 -8.14
N SER A 62 8.36 -0.18 -8.03
CA SER A 62 9.39 0.80 -8.34
C SER A 62 10.59 0.72 -7.40
N SER A 63 10.36 0.60 -6.08
CA SER A 63 11.43 0.47 -5.09
C SER A 63 12.17 -0.87 -5.22
N SER A 64 11.44 -1.97 -5.48
CA SER A 64 12.02 -3.30 -5.66
C SER A 64 13.02 -3.32 -6.83
N LEU A 65 12.65 -2.71 -7.97
CA LEU A 65 13.56 -2.59 -9.13
C LEU A 65 14.87 -1.89 -8.77
N VAL A 66 14.81 -0.82 -7.98
CA VAL A 66 16.00 -0.08 -7.54
C VAL A 66 16.85 -0.91 -6.58
N TYR A 67 16.23 -1.62 -5.63
CA TYR A 67 16.95 -2.46 -4.67
C TYR A 67 17.63 -3.67 -5.32
N ILE A 68 16.98 -4.28 -6.30
CA ILE A 68 17.56 -5.34 -7.14
C ILE A 68 18.73 -4.78 -7.94
N LYS A 69 18.57 -3.63 -8.60
CA LYS A 69 19.64 -3.00 -9.40
C LYS A 69 20.86 -2.63 -8.57
N ASN A 70 20.66 -2.22 -7.32
CA ASN A 70 21.74 -1.89 -6.39
C ASN A 70 22.38 -3.11 -5.72
N GLY A 71 21.91 -4.32 -6.00
CA GLY A 71 22.47 -5.57 -5.44
C GLY A 71 22.21 -5.75 -3.94
N ILE A 72 21.24 -5.02 -3.38
CA ILE A 72 20.91 -5.06 -1.95
C ILE A 72 19.93 -6.22 -1.66
N THR A 73 19.20 -6.68 -2.67
CA THR A 73 18.18 -7.73 -2.54
C THR A 73 18.73 -9.11 -2.90
N ASP A 74 18.58 -10.08 -2.01
CA ASP A 74 18.70 -11.50 -2.35
C ASP A 74 17.45 -11.96 -3.09
N ILE A 75 17.59 -12.12 -4.41
CA ILE A 75 16.48 -12.48 -5.32
C ILE A 75 15.89 -13.85 -4.97
N ARG A 76 16.72 -14.79 -4.51
CA ARG A 76 16.25 -16.15 -4.20
C ARG A 76 15.38 -16.12 -2.95
N LEU A 77 15.80 -15.40 -1.93
CA LEU A 77 15.01 -15.23 -0.71
C LEU A 77 13.74 -14.42 -0.98
N SER A 78 13.83 -13.33 -1.75
CA SER A 78 12.68 -12.48 -2.05
C SER A 78 11.60 -13.22 -2.82
N SER A 79 11.97 -14.02 -3.83
CA SER A 79 10.98 -14.80 -4.59
C SER A 79 10.28 -15.86 -3.74
N ILE A 80 10.98 -16.52 -2.82
CA ILE A 80 10.36 -17.50 -1.91
C ILE A 80 9.37 -16.80 -0.97
N LEU A 81 9.76 -15.66 -0.40
CA LEU A 81 8.90 -14.87 0.48
C LEU A 81 7.68 -14.31 -0.26
N GLU A 82 7.85 -13.84 -1.50
CA GLU A 82 6.77 -13.32 -2.33
C GLU A 82 5.72 -14.38 -2.63
N ILE A 83 6.14 -15.59 -3.01
CA ILE A 83 5.21 -16.71 -3.25
C ILE A 83 4.45 -17.07 -1.97
N GLY A 84 5.16 -17.16 -0.84
CA GLY A 84 4.54 -17.42 0.46
C GLY A 84 3.52 -16.34 0.84
N ALA A 85 3.86 -15.07 0.64
CA ALA A 85 2.98 -13.94 0.89
C ALA A 85 1.75 -13.93 -0.04
N ALA A 86 1.92 -14.25 -1.32
CA ALA A 86 0.82 -14.31 -2.29
C ALA A 86 -0.19 -15.41 -1.91
N ILE A 87 0.30 -16.63 -1.62
CA ILE A 87 -0.55 -17.74 -1.18
C ILE A 87 -1.23 -17.38 0.14
N GLY A 88 -0.46 -16.86 1.11
CA GLY A 88 -0.98 -16.43 2.41
C GLY A 88 -2.06 -15.35 2.31
N SER A 89 -1.89 -14.38 1.40
CA SER A 89 -2.88 -13.33 1.14
C SER A 89 -4.19 -13.89 0.61
N ILE A 90 -4.15 -14.87 -0.31
CA ILE A 90 -5.35 -15.49 -0.87
C ILE A 90 -6.08 -16.30 0.21
N ILE A 91 -5.35 -17.13 0.96
CA ILE A 91 -5.93 -17.92 2.06
C ILE A 91 -6.53 -16.99 3.12
N GLY A 92 -5.79 -15.95 3.52
CA GLY A 92 -6.23 -14.94 4.47
C GLY A 92 -7.51 -14.26 4.03
N ALA A 93 -7.57 -13.77 2.79
CA ALA A 93 -8.77 -13.16 2.21
C ALA A 93 -9.97 -14.12 2.25
N TYR A 94 -9.77 -15.39 1.88
CA TYR A 94 -10.84 -16.40 1.94
C TYR A 94 -11.33 -16.64 3.37
N THR A 95 -10.41 -16.77 4.33
CA THR A 95 -10.79 -16.95 5.75
C THR A 95 -11.53 -15.73 6.30
N ALA A 96 -11.15 -14.51 5.93
CA ALA A 96 -11.84 -13.30 6.33
C ALA A 96 -13.30 -13.27 5.82
N LEU A 97 -13.52 -13.65 4.55
CA LEU A 97 -14.85 -13.75 3.97
C LEU A 97 -15.73 -14.80 4.66
N LEU A 98 -15.14 -15.93 5.07
CA LEU A 98 -15.87 -16.96 5.83
C LEU A 98 -16.29 -16.45 7.22
N MET A 99 -15.46 -15.66 7.89
CA MET A 99 -15.79 -15.08 9.19
C MET A 99 -16.91 -14.03 9.07
N GLU A 100 -16.88 -13.21 8.03
CA GLU A 100 -17.94 -12.23 7.74
C GLU A 100 -19.27 -12.90 7.42
N SER A 101 -19.27 -14.09 6.79
CA SER A 101 -20.50 -14.84 6.51
C SER A 101 -21.21 -15.42 7.75
N ASN A 102 -20.55 -15.41 8.91
CA ASN A 102 -21.03 -15.98 10.17
C ASN A 102 -21.36 -14.93 11.25
N ILE A 103 -21.42 -13.65 10.86
CA ILE A 103 -21.87 -12.50 11.68
C ILE A 103 -23.04 -11.84 10.95
#